data_AF-A0A346TP62-F1
#
_entry.id   AF-A0A346TP62-F1
#
_cell.length_a   1.000
_cell.length_b   1.000
_cell.length_c   1.000
_cell.angle_alpha   90.00
_cell.angle_beta   90.00
_cell.angle_gamma   90.00
#
_symmetry.space_group_name_H-M   'P 1'
#
loop_
_entity.id
_entity.type
_entity.pdbx_description
1 polymer ?
#
loop_
_entity_poly.entity_id
_entity_poly.type
_entity_poly.pdbx_seq_one_letter_code
_entity_poly.pdbx_strand_id
1 'polypeptide(L)' 'MLKKKIALNIRAYRKMCKLTQSELASRLKTSRQHISEIECCKRGLSIKMLEKIAKKLQVEPYQLLK' A
#
# COMPACT_ATOMS: atom_id res chain seq x y z
N MET A 1 -3.10 -16.09 -1.83
CA MET A 1 -1.80 -16.36 -1.18
C MET A 1 -1.14 -15.03 -0.84
N LEU A 2 -0.55 -14.90 0.36
CA LEU A 2 -0.14 -13.68 1.10
C LEU A 2 -0.08 -12.33 0.36
N LYS A 3 0.61 -12.24 -0.80
CA LYS A 3 0.71 -11.01 -1.62
C LYS A 3 -0.64 -10.37 -1.94
N LYS A 4 -1.66 -11.17 -2.28
CA LYS A 4 -3.02 -10.66 -2.56
C LYS A 4 -3.68 -10.07 -1.31
N LYS A 5 -3.40 -10.63 -0.13
CA LYS A 5 -3.91 -10.14 1.15
C LYS A 5 -3.31 -8.77 1.48
N ILE A 6 -1.99 -8.66 1.32
CA ILE A 6 -1.25 -7.40 1.47
C ILE A 6 -1.81 -6.32 0.55
N ALA A 7 -2.00 -6.63 -0.74
CA ALA A 7 -2.55 -5.70 -1.72
C ALA A 7 -3.95 -5.17 -1.32
N LEU A 8 -4.83 -6.07 -0.86
CA LEU A 8 -6.17 -5.73 -0.39
C LEU A 8 -6.13 -4.88 0.89
N ASN A 9 -5.27 -5.22 1.85
CA ASN A 9 -5.11 -4.47 3.08
C ASN A 9 -4.58 -3.06 2.84
N ILE A 10 -3.56 -2.91 2.00
CA ILE A 10 -3.04 -1.59 1.59
C ILE A 10 -4.18 -0.73 1.02
N ARG A 11 -5.00 -1.31 0.12
CA ARG A 11 -6.15 -0.63 -0.44
C ARG A 11 -7.20 -0.26 0.62
N ALA A 12 -7.47 -1.16 1.56
CA ALA A 12 -8.43 -0.95 2.63
C ALA A 12 -7.98 0.19 3.56
N TYR A 13 -6.77 0.12 4.11
CA TYR A 13 -6.22 1.17 4.97
C TYR A 13 -6.07 2.52 4.25
N ARG A 14 -5.67 2.52 2.98
CA ARG A 14 -5.66 3.76 2.17
C ARG A 14 -7.03 4.43 2.15
N LYS A 15 -8.09 3.66 1.91
CA LYS A 15 -9.47 4.16 1.91
C LYS A 15 -9.91 4.62 3.29
N MET A 16 -9.52 3.93 4.36
CA MET A 16 -9.80 4.36 5.74
C MET A 16 -9.13 5.70 6.06
N CYS A 17 -7.93 5.94 5.54
CA CYS A 17 -7.25 7.24 5.61
C CYS A 17 -7.83 8.30 4.66
N LYS A 18 -8.92 8.01 3.92
CA LYS A 18 -9.55 8.88 2.91
C LYS A 18 -8.59 9.36 1.82
N LEU A 19 -7.59 8.55 1.47
CA LEU A 19 -6.63 8.89 0.42
C LEU A 19 -7.02 8.26 -0.91
N THR A 20 -6.84 8.99 -2.00
CA THR A 20 -6.77 8.48 -3.37
C THR A 20 -5.43 7.76 -3.61
N GLN A 21 -5.34 6.99 -4.71
CA GLN A 21 -4.06 6.38 -5.10
C GLN A 21 -2.99 7.43 -5.42
N SER A 22 -3.37 8.56 -6.02
CA SER A 22 -2.47 9.68 -6.34
C SER A 22 -1.92 10.36 -5.08
N GLU A 23 -2.76 10.56 -4.05
CA GLU A 23 -2.30 11.16 -2.79
C GLU A 23 -1.35 10.23 -2.04
N LEU A 24 -1.65 8.93 -1.99
CA LEU A 24 -0.71 7.96 -1.40
C LEU A 24 0.60 7.91 -2.19
N ALA A 25 0.53 7.94 -3.52
CA ALA A 25 1.70 7.96 -4.39
C ALA A 25 2.57 9.20 -4.14
N SER A 26 1.95 10.39 -4.03
CA SER A 26 2.62 11.65 -3.70
C SER A 26 3.34 11.56 -2.34
N ARG A 27 2.65 11.05 -1.31
CA ARG A 27 3.23 10.84 0.03
C ARG A 27 4.42 9.87 0.03
N LEU A 28 4.43 8.90 -0.89
CA LEU A 28 5.49 7.89 -1.05
C LEU A 28 6.57 8.31 -2.05
N LYS A 29 6.43 9.49 -2.69
CA LYS A 29 7.29 9.96 -3.79
C LYS A 29 7.40 8.90 -4.91
N THR A 30 6.26 8.37 -5.35
CA THR A 30 6.16 7.38 -6.43
C THR A 30 4.99 7.69 -7.37
N SER A 31 4.79 6.89 -8.42
CA SER A 31 3.71 7.10 -9.39
C SER A 31 2.39 6.48 -8.92
N ARG A 32 1.27 7.09 -9.31
CA ARG A 32 -0.08 6.52 -9.09
C ARG A 32 -0.23 5.14 -9.73
N GLN A 33 0.41 4.91 -10.89
CA GLN A 33 0.45 3.61 -11.55
C GLN A 33 1.10 2.55 -10.66
N HIS A 34 2.25 2.85 -10.04
CA HIS A 34 2.93 1.92 -9.15
C HIS A 34 2.06 1.53 -7.94
N ILE A 35 1.34 2.49 -7.34
CA ILE A 35 0.35 2.18 -6.29
C ILE A 35 -0.77 1.29 -6.81
N SER A 36 -1.27 1.54 -8.03
CA SER A 36 -2.28 0.68 -8.64
C SER A 36 -1.77 -0.73 -8.89
N GLU A 37 -0.52 -0.90 -9.33
CA GLU A 37 0.08 -2.22 -9.56
C GLU A 37 0.22 -3.00 -8.25
N ILE A 38 0.57 -2.32 -7.14
CA ILE A 38 0.62 -2.89 -5.79
C ILE A 38 -0.78 -3.32 -5.35
N GLU A 39 -1.78 -2.45 -5.41
CA GLU A 39 -3.15 -2.75 -4.95
C GLU A 39 -3.86 -3.82 -5.80
N CYS A 40 -3.46 -3.97 -7.06
CA CYS A 40 -3.95 -5.03 -7.94
C CYS A 40 -3.11 -6.31 -7.87
N CYS A 41 -2.09 -6.37 -6.99
CA CYS A 41 -1.17 -7.50 -6.87
C CYS A 41 -0.47 -7.88 -8.21
N LYS A 42 -0.34 -6.92 -9.13
CA LYS A 42 0.35 -7.12 -10.42
C LYS A 42 1.85 -7.16 -10.27
N ARG A 43 2.38 -6.50 -9.24
CA ARG A 43 3.80 -6.48 -8.90
C ARG A 43 3.99 -6.81 -7.43
N GLY A 44 5.00 -7.63 -7.13
CA GLY A 44 5.45 -7.80 -5.75
C GLY A 44 6.08 -6.51 -5.23
N LEU A 45 5.99 -6.29 -3.92
CA LEU A 45 6.61 -5.14 -3.25
C LEU A 45 7.72 -5.61 -2.31
N SER A 46 8.75 -4.78 -2.13
CA SER A 46 9.82 -5.05 -1.17
C SER A 46 9.36 -4.74 0.27
N ILE A 47 10.03 -5.35 1.25
CA ILE A 47 9.78 -5.07 2.68
C ILE A 47 9.92 -3.56 2.96
N LYS A 48 10.94 -2.91 2.40
CA LYS A 48 11.15 -1.46 2.50
C LYS A 48 9.97 -0.64 1.96
N MET A 49 9.31 -1.10 0.89
CA MET A 49 8.10 -0.45 0.37
C MET A 49 6.90 -0.70 1.29
N LEU A 50 6.77 -1.90 1.85
CA LEU A 50 5.73 -2.24 2.83
C LEU A 50 5.81 -1.30 4.05
N GLU A 51 7.01 -1.13 4.62
CA GLU A 51 7.26 -0.25 5.77
C GLU A 51 6.92 1.21 5.46
N LYS A 52 7.31 1.69 4.28
CA LYS A 52 6.97 3.05 3.84
C LYS A 52 5.47 3.24 3.71
N ILE A 53 4.76 2.28 3.12
CA ILE A 53 3.30 2.33 2.98
C ILE A 53 2.65 2.32 4.36
N ALA A 54 3.04 1.40 5.24
CA ALA A 54 2.55 1.30 6.61
C ALA A 54 2.70 2.64 7.35
N LYS A 55 3.90 3.24 7.30
CA LYS A 55 4.17 4.56 7.88
C LYS A 55 3.29 5.67 7.32
N LYS A 56 3.02 5.70 6.01
CA LYS A 56 2.17 6.72 5.38
C LYS A 56 0.68 6.51 5.61
N LEU A 57 0.28 5.28 5.89
CA LEU A 57 -1.07 4.90 6.29
C LEU A 57 -1.28 4.91 7.82
N GLN A 58 -0.24 5.25 8.59
CA GLN A 58 -0.27 5.31 10.06
C GLN A 58 -0.72 3.98 10.70
N VAL A 59 -0.17 2.88 10.18
CA VAL A 59 -0.37 1.52 10.70
C VAL A 59 0.96 0.81 10.85
N GLU A 60 0.97 -0.22 11.68
CA GLU A 60 2.11 -1.12 11.80
C GLU A 60 2.21 -2.07 10.60
N PRO A 61 3.42 -2.41 10.11
CA PRO A 61 3.60 -3.26 8.93
C PRO A 61 2.89 -4.61 9.02
N TYR A 62 2.83 -5.22 10.22
CA TYR A 62 2.15 -6.50 10.41
C TYR A 62 0.64 -6.41 10.17
N GLN A 63 0.03 -5.23 10.33
CA GLN A 63 -1.39 -5.02 10.03
C GLN A 63 -1.70 -5.17 8.54
N LEU A 64 -0.71 -4.94 7.68
CA LEU A 64 -0.82 -5.16 6.24
C LEU A 64 -0.69 -6.64 5.86
N LEU A 65 -0.16 -7.49 6.74
CA LEU A 65 -0.03 -8.94 6.51
C LEU A 65 -1.29 -9.73 6.92
N LYS A 66 -2.17 -9.10 7.71
CA LYS A 66 -3.33 -9.74 8.35
C LYS A 66 -4.44 -10.18 7.43
#